data_AF-A0A7C5ZZZ5-F1
#
_entry.id   AF-A0A7C5ZZZ5-F1
#
_cell.length_a   1.000
_cell.length_b   1.000
_cell.length_c   1.000
_cell.angle_alpha   90.00
_cell.angle_beta   90.00
_cell.angle_gamma   90.00
#
_symmetry.space_group_name_H-M   'P 1'
#
loop_
_entity.id
_entity.type
_entity.pdbx_description
1 polymer ?
#
loop_
_entity_poly.entity_id
_entity_poly.type
_entity_poly.pdbx_seq_one_letter_code
_entity_poly.pdbx_strand_id
1 'polypeptide(L)' 'MHHRCYMEVIISEGKQVKEKLISALKAELEEIRRKKERAVGPDAYNYYWEKEKKLEDMIRSVSILPNA' A
#
# COMPACT_ATOMS: atom_id res chain seq x y z
N MET A 1 -8.98 -10.71 -37.39
CA MET A 1 -9.62 -9.62 -36.64
C MET A 1 -9.82 -10.05 -35.18
N HIS A 2 -8.73 -10.36 -34.46
CA HIS A 2 -8.81 -11.02 -33.13
C HIS A 2 -7.66 -10.60 -32.20
N HIS A 3 -7.34 -9.30 -32.20
CA HIS A 3 -6.24 -8.74 -31.39
C HIS A 3 -6.63 -7.46 -30.65
N ARG A 4 -7.93 -7.15 -30.59
CA ARG A 4 -8.45 -5.92 -29.97
C ARG A 4 -9.23 -6.14 -28.67
N CYS A 5 -9.51 -7.38 -28.25
CA CYS A 5 -10.28 -7.65 -27.03
C CYS A 5 -9.45 -8.00 -25.78
N TYR A 6 -8.14 -8.22 -25.88
CA TYR A 6 -7.30 -8.47 -24.68
C TYR A 6 -6.80 -7.18 -24.01
N MET A 7 -6.95 -6.03 -24.67
CA MET A 7 -6.41 -4.76 -24.16
C MET A 7 -7.36 -4.06 -23.16
N GLU A 8 -8.67 -4.31 -23.22
CA GLU A 8 -9.64 -3.72 -22.27
C GLU A 8 -9.69 -4.44 -20.91
N VAL A 9 -9.24 -5.69 -20.85
CA VAL A 9 -9.22 -6.49 -19.61
C VAL A 9 -8.04 -6.10 -18.71
N ILE A 10 -6.86 -5.89 -19.29
CA ILE A 10 -5.62 -5.64 -18.54
C ILE A 10 -5.63 -4.24 -17.89
N ILE A 11 -6.23 -3.24 -18.54
CA ILE A 11 -6.28 -1.86 -18.03
C ILE A 11 -7.28 -1.74 -16.85
N SER A 12 -8.36 -2.52 -16.86
CA SER A 12 -9.31 -2.57 -15.73
C SER A 12 -8.75 -3.30 -14.50
N GLU A 13 -7.89 -4.31 -14.68
CA GLU A 13 -7.19 -4.98 -13.58
C GLU A 13 -6.11 -4.09 -12.95
N GLY A 14 -5.27 -3.42 -13.75
CA GLY A 14 -4.18 -2.59 -13.23
C GLY A 14 -4.65 -1.50 -12.27
N LYS A 15 -5.79 -0.86 -12.57
CA LYS A 15 -6.39 0.17 -11.70
C LYS A 15 -6.97 -0.42 -10.40
N GLN A 16 -7.71 -1.52 -10.48
CA GLN A 16 -8.24 -2.20 -9.29
C GLN A 16 -7.15 -2.81 -8.40
N VAL A 17 -6.09 -3.34 -8.99
CA VAL A 17 -4.96 -3.92 -8.25
C VAL A 17 -4.22 -2.83 -7.49
N LYS A 18 -3.99 -1.66 -8.11
CA LYS A 18 -3.39 -0.50 -7.44
C LYS A 18 -4.26 -0.01 -6.27
N GLU A 19 -5.57 0.11 -6.46
CA GLU A 19 -6.48 0.51 -5.38
C GLU A 19 -6.56 -0.52 -4.25
N LYS A 20 -6.64 -1.82 -4.57
CA LYS A 20 -6.60 -2.91 -3.59
C LYS A 20 -5.28 -2.95 -2.82
N LEU A 21 -4.16 -2.73 -3.50
CA LEU A 21 -2.83 -2.67 -2.89
C LEU A 21 -2.71 -1.47 -1.94
N ILE A 22 -3.13 -0.27 -2.38
CA ILE A 22 -3.16 0.92 -1.52
C ILE A 22 -4.09 0.69 -0.31
N SER A 23 -5.24 0.04 -0.51
CA SER A 23 -6.17 -0.29 0.57
C SER A 23 -5.57 -1.27 1.58
N ALA A 24 -4.90 -2.34 1.11
CA ALA A 24 -4.21 -3.30 1.96
C ALA A 24 -3.06 -2.64 2.74
N LEU A 25 -2.24 -1.81 2.09
CA LEU A 25 -1.15 -1.09 2.74
C LEU A 25 -1.66 -0.09 3.79
N LYS A 26 -2.80 0.58 3.54
CA LYS A 26 -3.44 1.46 4.52
C LYS A 26 -3.96 0.69 5.73
N ALA A 27 -4.54 -0.50 5.53
CA ALA A 27 -4.98 -1.37 6.62
C ALA A 27 -3.79 -1.82 7.48
N GLU A 28 -2.68 -2.22 6.85
CA GLU A 28 -1.45 -2.58 7.56
C GLU A 28 -0.85 -1.39 8.32
N LEU A 29 -0.85 -0.19 7.73
CA LEU A 29 -0.43 1.04 8.38
C LEU A 29 -1.25 1.34 9.64
N GLU A 30 -2.57 1.15 9.58
CA GLU A 30 -3.44 1.34 10.74
C GLU A 30 -3.16 0.31 11.84
N GLU A 31 -2.89 -0.95 11.48
CA GLU A 31 -2.50 -1.97 12.45
C GLU A 31 -1.15 -1.65 13.12
N ILE A 32 -0.16 -1.19 12.35
CA ILE A 32 1.15 -0.75 12.86
C ILE A 32 0.98 0.45 13.79
N ARG A 33 0.10 1.40 13.47
CA ARG A 33 -0.24 2.54 14.36
C ARG A 33 -0.81 2.07 15.69
N ARG A 34 -1.78 1.16 15.67
CA ARG A 34 -2.34 0.58 16.90
C ARG A 34 -1.28 -0.16 17.72
N LYS A 35 -0.37 -0.88 17.07
CA LYS A 35 0.75 -1.55 17.75
C LYS A 35 1.77 -0.56 18.32
N LYS A 36 2.04 0.54 17.62
CA LYS A 36 2.88 1.66 18.09
C LYS A 36 2.28 2.34 19.31
N GLU A 37 0.96 2.60 19.31
CA GLU A 37 0.25 3.17 20.47
C GLU A 37 0.24 2.23 21.68
N ARG A 38 0.19 0.92 21.44
CA ARG A 38 0.29 -0.10 22.49
C ARG A 38 1.72 -0.46 22.87
N ALA A 39 2.73 0.10 22.19
CA ALA A 39 4.12 -0.20 22.46
C ALA A 39 4.52 0.39 23.81
N VAL A 40 4.95 -0.47 24.72
CA VAL A 40 5.48 -0.05 26.02
C VAL A 40 7.00 -0.05 25.94
N GLY A 41 7.59 1.15 25.95
CA GLY A 41 9.04 1.37 25.90
C GLY A 41 9.54 1.92 24.56
N PRO A 42 10.70 2.63 24.59
CA PRO A 42 11.23 3.35 23.45
C PRO A 42 11.65 2.44 22.28
N ASP A 43 12.19 1.24 22.57
CA ASP A 43 12.60 0.28 21.53
C ASP A 43 11.40 -0.24 20.72
N ALA A 44 10.33 -0.65 21.42
CA ALA A 44 9.12 -1.13 20.76
C ALA A 44 8.44 0.00 19.97
N TYR A 45 8.40 1.22 20.52
CA TYR A 45 7.88 2.39 19.81
C TYR A 45 8.70 2.69 18.55
N ASN A 46 10.04 2.71 18.64
CA ASN A 46 10.92 3.00 17.52
C ASN A 46 10.78 1.94 16.42
N TYR A 47 10.70 0.66 16.78
CA TYR A 47 10.46 -0.44 15.83
C TYR A 47 9.17 -0.22 15.01
N TYR A 48 8.06 0.11 15.66
CA TYR A 48 6.80 0.37 14.95
C TYR A 48 6.80 1.70 14.21
N TRP A 49 7.55 2.71 14.68
CA TRP A 49 7.73 3.98 14.00
C TRP A 49 8.50 3.83 12.68
N GLU A 50 9.60 3.06 12.66
CA GLU A 50 10.34 2.77 11.44
C GLU A 50 9.49 1.98 10.44
N LYS A 51 8.71 1.00 10.92
CA LYS A 51 7.75 0.26 10.10
C LYS A 51 6.65 1.15 9.52
N GLU A 52 6.11 2.08 10.32
CA GLU A 52 5.12 3.07 9.87
C GLU A 52 5.70 3.92 8.74
N LYS A 53 6.91 4.47 8.93
CA LYS A 53 7.58 5.29 7.92
C LYS A 53 7.82 4.55 6.61
N LYS A 54 8.24 3.29 6.67
CA LYS A 54 8.44 2.45 5.49
C LYS A 54 7.12 2.20 4.74
N LEU A 55 6.03 1.93 5.47
CA LEU A 55 4.70 1.75 4.87
C LEU A 55 4.16 3.04 4.24
N GLU A 56 4.34 4.19 4.89
CA GLU A 56 3.99 5.50 4.32
C GLU A 56 4.74 5.77 3.01
N ASP A 57 6.04 5.45 2.96
CA ASP A 57 6.86 5.60 1.77
C ASP A 57 6.43 4.67 0.63
N MET A 58 6.10 3.41 0.95
CA MET A 58 5.54 2.45 -0.02
C MET A 58 4.19 2.93 -0.57
N ILE A 59 3.27 3.40 0.27
CA ILE A 59 1.97 3.93 -0.17
C ILE A 59 2.17 5.15 -1.07
N ARG A 60 3.07 6.06 -0.68
CA ARG A 60 3.40 7.24 -1.47
C ARG A 60 3.97 6.84 -2.83
N SER A 61 4.91 5.90 -2.85
CA SER A 61 5.52 5.38 -4.08
C SER A 61 4.49 4.74 -5.01
N VAL A 62 3.61 3.88 -4.49
CA VAL A 62 2.50 3.30 -5.27
C VAL A 62 1.54 4.38 -5.77
N SER A 63 1.31 5.44 -4.98
CA SER A 63 0.45 6.57 -5.37
C SER A 63 1.06 7.43 -6.49
N ILE A 64 2.40 7.55 -6.59
CA ILE A 64 3.04 8.34 -7.66
C ILE A 64 3.13 7.60 -9.00
N LEU A 65 3.06 6.26 -8.99
CA LEU A 65 3.16 5.48 -10.22
C LEU A 65 2.05 5.95 -11.18
N PRO A 66 2.38 6.46 -12.38
CA PRO A 66 1.36 6.77 -13.37
C PRO A 66 0.53 5.49 -13.58
N ASN A 67 -0.80 5.61 -13.68
CA ASN A 67 -1.62 4.47 -14.07
C ASN A 67 -1.14 4.02 -15.46
N ALA A 68 -0.32 2.97 -15.47
CA ALA A 68 0.19 2.33 -16.68
C ALA A 68 -0.91 1.48 -17.31
#